data_AF-A0A7Y6EEN2-F1
#
_entry.id   AF-A0A7Y6EEN2-F1
#
_cell.length_a   1.000
_cell.length_b   1.000
_cell.length_c   1.000
_cell.angle_alpha   90.00
_cell.angle_beta   90.00
_cell.angle_gamma   90.00
#
_symmetry.space_group_name_H-M   'P 1'
#
loop_
_entity.id
_entity.type
_entity.pdbx_description
1 polymer ?
#
loop_
_entity_poly.entity_id
_entity_poly.type
_entity_poly.pdbx_seq_one_letter_code
_entity_poly.pdbx_strand_id
1 'polypeptide(L)'
;MSGGDEDVLPLPSLMEAWRPPSGGKRTLKGATLRIRGGRSSAGGDGSAMLTPAQARAKLERIVRKAPEVMVKISGKQRGPAHLSEHFGYISRHGKLEVRSSEGEIITDEKRLKAIASDWAMLDDAMNPTGRDRPTSMSMVLSMPGGTTDAATIHDAVQAFARVEFEGQFAYMVALHTDTDHPHVHLTVATQGEDGTRFNPRKADLHHWRESFAHELRERGVAAEATPRRARGHVQKRIRSSARHLDARTDGLGAGEGKGLDIHRLTEERAETFANSAEPERRAEDVAALGRQKFIRATYAQAAAALAATGKEEDLALAQDVTSFVAAMPPAVSRRLARAREIMMAQRAAGQGERTPEMGSKAADKPDREPHKPRDRER
;
A
#
# COMPACT_ATOMS: atom_id res chain seq x y z
N MET A 1 23.31 -31.84 18.06
CA MET A 1 23.91 -30.80 17.19
C MET A 1 22.82 -30.26 16.26
N SER A 2 22.26 -29.08 16.54
CA SER A 2 21.62 -28.18 15.54
C SER A 2 21.13 -26.94 16.28
N GLY A 3 22.00 -25.94 16.43
CA GLY A 3 21.71 -24.71 17.16
C GLY A 3 22.32 -23.48 16.48
N GLY A 4 22.39 -23.47 15.16
CA GLY A 4 23.07 -22.41 14.39
C GLY A 4 22.22 -21.74 13.30
N ASP A 5 20.93 -22.06 13.20
CA ASP A 5 20.10 -21.69 12.03
C ASP A 5 19.41 -20.33 12.14
N GLU A 6 19.59 -19.61 13.25
CA GLU A 6 18.69 -18.51 13.57
C GLU A 6 19.23 -17.13 13.14
N ASP A 7 20.49 -16.72 13.34
CA ASP A 7 20.86 -15.31 13.09
C ASP A 7 21.38 -14.94 11.68
N VAL A 8 20.90 -15.59 10.61
CA VAL A 8 21.38 -15.29 9.24
C VAL A 8 20.77 -14.00 8.67
N LEU A 9 19.49 -13.73 8.93
CA LEU A 9 18.81 -12.61 8.30
C LEU A 9 19.03 -11.29 9.07
N PRO A 10 19.18 -10.14 8.38
CA PRO A 10 19.27 -8.83 9.03
C PRO A 10 17.87 -8.38 9.49
N LEU A 11 17.34 -9.05 10.52
CA LEU A 11 15.94 -8.91 10.97
C LEU A 11 15.54 -7.46 11.30
N PRO A 12 16.33 -6.66 12.05
CA PRO A 12 15.91 -5.30 12.37
C PRO A 12 15.66 -4.44 11.13
N SER A 13 16.54 -4.52 10.12
CA SER A 13 16.42 -3.72 8.90
C SER A 13 15.31 -4.25 7.99
N LEU A 14 15.09 -5.57 7.92
CA LEU A 14 13.96 -6.17 7.19
C LEU A 14 12.63 -5.78 7.81
N MET A 15 12.49 -5.88 9.13
CA MET A 15 11.29 -5.45 9.83
C MET A 15 11.02 -3.96 9.60
N GLU A 16 12.05 -3.10 9.64
CA GLU A 16 11.89 -1.68 9.33
C GLU A 16 11.45 -1.44 7.87
N ALA A 17 12.05 -2.15 6.91
CA ALA A 17 11.65 -2.06 5.51
C ALA A 17 10.17 -2.43 5.31
N TRP A 18 9.71 -3.48 5.99
CA TRP A 18 8.33 -3.96 5.95
C TRP A 18 7.35 -3.14 6.78
N ARG A 19 7.81 -2.36 7.78
CA ARG A 19 6.93 -1.62 8.69
C ARG A 19 6.41 -0.29 8.13
N PRO A 20 5.10 -0.02 8.12
CA PRO A 20 4.56 1.26 7.64
C PRO A 20 5.11 2.45 8.44
N PRO A 21 5.28 3.64 7.81
CA PRO A 21 5.69 4.83 8.53
C PRO A 21 4.61 5.22 9.55
N SER A 22 4.86 4.91 10.81
CA SER A 22 4.04 5.30 11.95
C SER A 22 4.51 6.67 12.47
N GLY A 23 4.21 7.71 11.69
CA GLY A 23 4.48 9.10 12.04
C GLY A 23 3.21 9.94 11.92
N GLY A 24 2.52 10.12 13.04
CA GLY A 24 1.41 11.06 13.22
C GLY A 24 1.42 11.49 14.67
N LYS A 25 1.19 12.78 14.95
CA LYS A 25 1.25 13.35 16.30
C LYS A 25 0.44 12.48 17.26
N ARG A 26 1.09 11.90 18.28
CA ARG A 26 0.41 11.33 19.46
C ARG A 26 -0.14 12.51 20.24
N THR A 27 -1.34 12.98 19.92
CA THR A 27 -2.10 13.80 20.87
C THR A 27 -2.59 12.87 21.97
N LEU A 28 -1.81 12.72 23.03
CA LEU A 28 -2.26 12.13 24.29
C LEU A 28 -3.14 13.18 25.00
N LYS A 29 -4.38 13.33 24.56
CA LYS A 29 -5.45 13.94 25.36
C LYS A 29 -6.73 13.16 25.12
N GLY A 30 -7.15 12.44 26.15
CA GLY A 30 -8.34 11.59 26.16
C GLY A 30 -7.98 10.12 26.02
N ALA A 31 -8.25 9.33 27.08
CA ALA A 31 -8.03 7.90 27.11
C ALA A 31 -8.64 7.24 25.87
N THR A 32 -7.82 6.58 25.06
CA THR A 32 -8.28 5.66 24.04
C THR A 32 -7.37 4.45 24.11
N LEU A 33 -7.93 3.33 24.50
CA LEU A 33 -7.20 2.07 24.59
C LEU A 33 -6.75 1.67 23.18
N ARG A 34 -5.48 1.29 23.05
CA ARG A 34 -5.02 0.44 21.95
C ARG A 34 -5.67 -0.91 22.17
N ILE A 35 -6.19 -1.54 21.12
CA ILE A 35 -6.64 -2.93 21.21
C ILE A 35 -5.48 -3.74 21.77
N ARG A 36 -5.63 -4.19 23.01
CA ARG A 36 -4.75 -5.17 23.63
C ARG A 36 -5.07 -6.46 22.89
N GLY A 37 -4.16 -6.91 22.03
CA GLY A 37 -4.19 -8.30 21.60
C GLY A 37 -4.29 -9.18 22.85
N GLY A 38 -5.34 -9.99 22.91
CA GLY A 38 -5.61 -10.87 24.04
C GLY A 38 -4.41 -11.77 24.34
N ARG A 39 -4.11 -11.90 25.64
CA ARG A 39 -3.04 -12.71 26.27
C ARG A 39 -1.61 -12.29 25.93
N SER A 40 -1.17 -11.26 26.66
CA SER A 40 0.21 -11.08 27.06
C SER A 40 0.68 -12.26 27.92
N SER A 41 1.57 -13.09 27.38
CA SER A 41 2.77 -13.46 28.14
C SER A 41 3.61 -12.19 28.32
N ALA A 42 4.19 -12.01 29.50
CA ALA A 42 4.85 -10.82 29.98
C ALA A 42 5.75 -10.05 28.97
N GLY A 43 5.58 -8.72 28.92
CA GLY A 43 6.66 -7.77 28.60
C GLY A 43 6.64 -7.08 27.23
N GLY A 44 6.47 -5.75 27.24
CA GLY A 44 7.07 -4.85 26.25
C GLY A 44 6.22 -4.44 25.03
N ASP A 45 6.15 -3.13 24.80
CA ASP A 45 5.66 -2.46 23.57
C ASP A 45 6.62 -2.78 22.40
N GLY A 46 6.61 -4.03 21.93
CA GLY A 46 7.36 -4.51 20.78
C GLY A 46 6.44 -5.36 19.92
N SER A 47 6.36 -5.07 18.61
CA SER A 47 5.91 -6.11 17.67
C SER A 47 6.74 -7.35 17.97
N ALA A 48 6.13 -8.49 18.28
CA ALA A 48 6.86 -9.74 18.47
C ALA A 48 7.88 -9.86 17.33
N MET A 49 9.17 -9.82 17.65
CA MET A 49 10.20 -9.87 16.62
C MET A 49 10.02 -11.19 15.90
N LEU A 50 9.90 -11.12 14.58
CA LEU A 50 9.78 -12.34 13.77
C LEU A 50 10.99 -13.21 14.09
N THR A 51 10.74 -14.47 14.39
CA THR A 51 11.84 -15.44 14.41
C THR A 51 12.49 -15.46 13.03
N PRO A 52 13.76 -15.85 12.93
CA PRO A 52 14.44 -15.97 11.65
C PRO A 52 13.72 -16.85 10.64
N ALA A 53 13.15 -17.97 11.08
CA ALA A 53 12.32 -18.83 10.25
C ALA A 53 11.07 -18.12 9.71
N GLN A 54 10.35 -17.37 10.57
CA GLN A 54 9.20 -16.57 10.16
C GLN A 54 9.58 -15.45 9.19
N ALA A 55 10.72 -14.80 9.41
CA ALA A 55 11.23 -13.77 8.53
C ALA A 55 11.66 -14.33 7.17
N ARG A 56 12.31 -15.51 7.15
CA ARG A 56 12.64 -16.24 5.92
C ARG A 56 11.39 -16.58 5.13
N ALA A 57 10.38 -17.16 5.77
CA ALA A 57 9.11 -17.48 5.14
C ALA A 57 8.36 -16.23 4.63
N LYS A 58 8.44 -15.10 5.36
CA LYS A 58 7.88 -13.81 4.90
C LYS A 58 8.64 -13.28 3.69
N LEU A 59 9.97 -13.31 3.73
CA LEU A 59 10.82 -12.90 2.61
C LEU A 59 10.50 -13.72 1.36
N GLU A 60 10.41 -15.04 1.48
CA GLU A 60 10.05 -15.97 0.42
C GLU A 60 8.70 -15.63 -0.22
N ARG A 61 7.65 -15.41 0.59
CA ARG A 61 6.33 -14.99 0.06
C ARG A 61 6.39 -13.65 -0.66
N ILE A 62 7.17 -12.69 -0.16
CA ILE A 62 7.32 -11.37 -0.79
C ILE A 62 7.99 -11.50 -2.15
N VAL A 63 9.12 -12.23 -2.24
CA VAL A 63 9.90 -12.32 -3.48
C VAL A 63 9.19 -13.17 -4.53
N ARG A 64 8.44 -14.19 -4.11
CA ARG A 64 7.55 -15.01 -4.96
C ARG A 64 6.21 -14.33 -5.27
N LYS A 65 6.00 -13.08 -4.81
CA LYS A 65 4.83 -12.25 -5.11
C LYS A 65 3.50 -12.89 -4.69
N ALA A 66 3.46 -13.45 -3.48
CA ALA A 66 2.22 -13.90 -2.87
C ALA A 66 1.14 -12.79 -2.93
N PRO A 67 -0.14 -13.13 -3.18
CA PRO A 67 -1.22 -12.16 -3.23
C PRO A 67 -1.32 -11.28 -1.99
N GLU A 68 -1.64 -10.01 -2.22
CA GLU A 68 -1.63 -8.99 -1.17
C GLU A 68 -3.03 -8.70 -0.66
N VAL A 69 -3.26 -8.95 0.63
CA VAL A 69 -4.56 -8.70 1.25
C VAL A 69 -4.88 -7.22 1.35
N MET A 70 -6.17 -6.89 1.39
CA MET A 70 -6.64 -5.54 1.58
C MET A 70 -7.59 -5.47 2.78
N VAL A 71 -7.22 -4.64 3.75
CA VAL A 71 -8.14 -4.16 4.80
C VAL A 71 -8.21 -2.65 4.70
N LYS A 72 -9.42 -2.10 4.56
CA LYS A 72 -9.68 -0.66 4.55
C LYS A 72 -10.87 -0.32 5.42
N ILE A 73 -10.81 0.81 6.13
CA ILE A 73 -12.00 1.46 6.66
C ILE A 73 -12.79 2.02 5.48
N SER A 74 -14.03 1.57 5.32
CA SER A 74 -14.93 2.01 4.25
C SER A 74 -15.82 3.17 4.68
N GLY A 75 -16.18 3.26 5.96
CA GLY A 75 -17.11 4.27 6.43
C GLY A 75 -17.25 4.31 7.95
N LYS A 76 -18.00 5.30 8.43
CA LYS A 76 -18.40 5.44 9.83
C LYS A 76 -19.87 5.81 9.87
N GLN A 77 -20.64 5.11 10.71
CA GLN A 77 -22.07 5.32 10.83
C GLN A 77 -22.36 6.08 12.12
N ARG A 78 -23.40 6.92 12.10
CA ARG A 78 -23.79 7.81 13.21
C ARG A 78 -25.26 7.64 13.52
N GLY A 79 -25.56 7.22 14.74
CA GLY A 79 -26.92 6.96 15.19
C GLY A 79 -27.57 5.74 14.52
N PRO A 80 -28.80 5.43 14.94
CA PRO A 80 -29.48 4.19 14.55
C PRO A 80 -29.89 4.19 13.08
N ALA A 81 -30.35 5.33 12.54
CA ALA A 81 -30.81 5.44 11.16
C ALA A 81 -29.69 5.14 10.15
N HIS A 82 -28.52 5.76 10.31
CA HIS A 82 -27.39 5.54 9.41
C HIS A 82 -26.81 4.13 9.55
N LEU A 83 -26.79 3.57 10.76
CA LEU A 83 -26.34 2.20 10.97
C LEU A 83 -27.30 1.17 10.38
N SER A 84 -28.61 1.36 10.55
CA SER A 84 -29.65 0.55 9.91
C SER A 84 -29.52 0.56 8.40
N GLU A 85 -29.36 1.73 7.79
CA GLU A 85 -29.17 1.84 6.34
C GLU A 85 -27.92 1.09 5.87
N HIS A 86 -26.84 1.17 6.65
CA HIS A 86 -25.63 0.41 6.37
C HIS A 86 -25.86 -1.11 6.46
N PHE A 87 -26.60 -1.60 7.46
CA PHE A 87 -26.97 -3.01 7.56
C PHE A 87 -27.87 -3.47 6.41
N GLY A 88 -28.81 -2.63 5.97
CA GLY A 88 -29.58 -2.86 4.74
C GLY A 88 -28.66 -3.00 3.52
N TYR A 89 -27.71 -2.08 3.35
CA TYR A 89 -26.75 -2.14 2.25
C TYR A 89 -25.89 -3.42 2.24
N ILE A 90 -25.28 -3.80 3.37
CA ILE A 90 -24.39 -4.98 3.43
C ILE A 90 -25.15 -6.30 3.36
N SER A 91 -26.41 -6.34 3.80
CA SER A 91 -27.28 -7.51 3.63
C SER A 91 -27.95 -7.57 2.25
N ARG A 92 -27.71 -6.57 1.38
CA ARG A 92 -28.47 -6.36 0.13
C ARG A 92 -29.98 -6.39 0.39
N HIS A 93 -30.42 -5.77 1.49
CA HIS A 93 -31.79 -5.73 1.98
C HIS A 93 -32.36 -7.14 2.21
N GLY A 94 -31.66 -7.90 3.07
CA GLY A 94 -32.04 -9.27 3.48
C GLY A 94 -31.75 -10.39 2.47
N LYS A 95 -31.15 -10.08 1.32
CA LYS A 95 -30.77 -11.08 0.31
C LYS A 95 -29.48 -11.84 0.65
N LEU A 96 -28.65 -11.26 1.51
CA LEU A 96 -27.39 -11.85 1.97
C LEU A 96 -27.45 -12.02 3.49
N GLU A 97 -26.89 -13.14 3.95
CA GLU A 97 -26.73 -13.44 5.36
C GLU A 97 -25.73 -12.49 6.01
N VAL A 98 -26.09 -11.99 7.18
CA VAL A 98 -25.19 -11.24 8.06
C VAL A 98 -24.96 -12.03 9.32
N ARG A 99 -23.71 -12.29 9.68
CA ARG A 99 -23.34 -13.01 10.89
C ARG A 99 -22.94 -12.04 12.00
N SER A 100 -23.52 -12.18 13.19
CA SER A 100 -23.15 -11.38 14.36
C SER A 100 -21.92 -11.95 15.08
N SER A 101 -21.35 -11.17 16.01
CA SER A 101 -20.27 -11.60 16.90
C SER A 101 -20.65 -12.78 17.80
N GLU A 102 -21.93 -12.96 18.09
CA GLU A 102 -22.48 -14.08 18.87
C GLU A 102 -22.73 -15.32 18.01
N GLY A 103 -22.49 -15.23 16.70
CA GLY A 103 -22.71 -16.31 15.75
C GLY A 103 -24.13 -16.41 15.20
N GLU A 104 -25.03 -15.47 15.54
CA GLU A 104 -26.38 -15.38 14.96
C GLU A 104 -26.29 -15.12 13.44
N ILE A 105 -27.01 -15.89 12.64
CA ILE A 105 -27.16 -15.66 11.20
C ILE A 105 -28.47 -14.90 10.98
N ILE A 106 -28.37 -13.69 10.43
CA ILE A 106 -29.46 -12.73 10.34
C ILE A 106 -29.73 -12.38 8.88
N THR A 107 -30.95 -12.65 8.43
CA THR A 107 -31.47 -12.26 7.10
C THR A 107 -32.65 -11.29 7.21
N ASP A 108 -33.30 -11.21 8.38
CA ASP A 108 -34.42 -10.31 8.61
C ASP A 108 -33.96 -8.86 8.85
N GLU A 109 -34.46 -7.95 8.01
CA GLU A 109 -34.19 -6.52 8.13
C GLU A 109 -34.70 -5.91 9.44
N LYS A 110 -35.80 -6.40 9.99
CA LYS A 110 -36.33 -5.86 11.25
C LYS A 110 -35.37 -6.17 12.40
N ARG A 111 -34.82 -7.39 12.43
CA ARG A 111 -33.75 -7.78 13.36
C ARG A 111 -32.51 -6.91 13.21
N LEU A 112 -32.05 -6.63 11.99
CA LEU A 112 -30.92 -5.73 11.73
C LEU A 112 -31.19 -4.29 12.24
N LYS A 113 -32.40 -3.77 12.02
CA LYS A 113 -32.85 -2.45 12.53
C LYS A 113 -32.88 -2.38 14.05
N ALA A 114 -33.30 -3.46 14.70
CA ALA A 114 -33.29 -3.57 16.16
C ALA A 114 -31.85 -3.52 16.69
N ILE A 115 -30.94 -4.33 16.15
CA ILE A 115 -29.52 -4.34 16.54
C ILE A 115 -28.87 -2.96 16.34
N ALA A 116 -29.19 -2.28 15.23
CA ALA A 116 -28.70 -0.91 14.99
C ALA A 116 -29.18 0.08 16.07
N SER A 117 -30.43 -0.07 16.53
CA SER A 117 -30.99 0.73 17.62
C SER A 117 -30.31 0.42 18.95
N ASP A 118 -30.07 -0.86 19.25
CA ASP A 118 -29.42 -1.30 20.48
C ASP A 118 -27.99 -0.75 20.58
N TRP A 119 -27.22 -0.82 19.50
CA TRP A 119 -25.86 -0.25 19.45
C TRP A 119 -25.85 1.26 19.65
N ALA A 120 -26.83 1.97 19.08
CA ALA A 120 -26.95 3.42 19.26
C ALA A 120 -27.33 3.77 20.70
N MET A 121 -28.29 3.04 21.29
CA MET A 121 -28.69 3.22 22.69
C MET A 121 -27.51 3.00 23.64
N LEU A 122 -26.68 1.98 23.41
CA LEU A 122 -25.48 1.74 24.18
C LEU A 122 -24.44 2.86 24.01
N ASP A 123 -24.19 3.33 22.78
CA ASP A 123 -23.26 4.45 22.56
C ASP A 123 -23.77 5.73 23.24
N ASP A 124 -25.06 6.04 23.19
CA ASP A 124 -25.65 7.22 23.83
C ASP A 124 -25.58 7.16 25.35
N ALA A 125 -25.91 6.00 25.95
CA ALA A 125 -25.80 5.78 27.39
C ALA A 125 -24.35 5.98 27.90
N MET A 126 -23.36 5.60 27.08
CA MET A 126 -21.93 5.76 27.37
C MET A 126 -21.35 7.10 26.87
N ASN A 127 -22.21 8.04 26.45
CA ASN A 127 -21.83 9.37 25.97
C ASN A 127 -22.42 10.51 26.85
N PRO A 128 -22.05 10.62 28.14
CA PRO A 128 -22.64 11.61 29.04
C PRO A 128 -22.39 13.07 28.58
N THR A 129 -21.36 13.28 27.75
CA THR A 129 -21.02 14.60 27.21
C THR A 129 -21.81 15.00 25.96
N GLY A 130 -22.61 14.09 25.39
CA GLY A 130 -23.41 14.34 24.19
C GLY A 130 -22.59 14.72 22.95
N ARG A 131 -21.31 14.31 22.88
CA ARG A 131 -20.45 14.67 21.74
C ARG A 131 -20.83 13.87 20.51
N ASP A 132 -20.90 14.53 19.35
CA ASP A 132 -21.11 13.85 18.08
C ASP A 132 -19.95 12.88 17.78
N ARG A 133 -20.26 11.58 17.78
CA ARG A 133 -19.29 10.51 17.62
C ARG A 133 -19.92 9.35 16.81
N PRO A 134 -19.14 8.59 16.01
CA PRO A 134 -19.69 7.45 15.28
C PRO A 134 -20.26 6.39 16.21
N THR A 135 -21.34 5.72 15.84
CA THR A 135 -21.86 4.54 16.56
C THR A 135 -21.08 3.30 16.15
N SER A 136 -20.75 3.17 14.87
CA SER A 136 -19.94 2.06 14.33
C SER A 136 -18.94 2.49 13.27
N MET A 137 -17.99 1.62 12.99
CA MET A 137 -17.03 1.75 11.89
C MET A 137 -17.09 0.51 11.01
N SER A 138 -17.17 0.74 9.70
CA SER A 138 -17.18 -0.34 8.71
C SER A 138 -15.83 -0.48 8.05
N MET A 139 -15.44 -1.72 7.81
CA MET A 139 -14.26 -2.08 7.05
C MET A 139 -14.58 -3.13 5.99
N VAL A 140 -13.76 -3.14 4.95
CA VAL A 140 -13.82 -4.13 3.88
C VAL A 140 -12.52 -4.89 3.86
N LEU A 141 -12.64 -6.21 3.90
CA LEU A 141 -11.56 -7.17 3.76
C LEU A 141 -11.68 -7.86 2.39
N SER A 142 -10.61 -7.90 1.61
CA SER A 142 -10.64 -8.51 0.28
C SER A 142 -9.29 -9.07 -0.14
N MET A 143 -9.33 -9.91 -1.18
CA MET A 143 -8.18 -10.46 -1.88
C MET A 143 -8.28 -10.19 -3.38
N PRO A 144 -7.16 -10.23 -4.14
CA PRO A 144 -7.24 -10.24 -5.60
C PRO A 144 -8.12 -11.40 -6.09
N GLY A 145 -8.97 -11.14 -7.09
CA GLY A 145 -9.82 -12.16 -7.69
C GLY A 145 -9.02 -13.35 -8.24
N GLY A 146 -9.59 -14.56 -8.16
CA GLY A 146 -8.95 -15.79 -8.65
C GLY A 146 -7.90 -16.39 -7.71
N THR A 147 -7.67 -15.82 -6.52
CA THR A 147 -6.68 -16.34 -5.55
C THR A 147 -7.22 -17.47 -4.68
N THR A 148 -8.51 -17.43 -4.34
CA THR A 148 -9.21 -18.44 -3.52
C THR A 148 -10.72 -18.28 -3.71
N ASP A 149 -11.50 -19.27 -3.28
CA ASP A 149 -12.97 -19.20 -3.26
C ASP A 149 -13.49 -18.24 -2.16
N ALA A 150 -14.75 -17.83 -2.31
CA ALA A 150 -15.38 -16.86 -1.42
C ALA A 150 -15.67 -17.41 -0.01
N ALA A 151 -15.87 -18.73 0.13
CA ALA A 151 -16.13 -19.36 1.43
C ALA A 151 -14.85 -19.35 2.29
N THR A 152 -13.70 -19.66 1.69
CA THR A 152 -12.40 -19.56 2.38
C THR A 152 -12.09 -18.14 2.83
N ILE A 153 -12.41 -17.12 2.03
CA ILE A 153 -12.28 -15.70 2.44
C ILE A 153 -13.20 -15.41 3.63
N HIS A 154 -14.46 -15.84 3.56
CA HIS A 154 -15.42 -15.61 4.62
C HIS A 154 -14.99 -16.26 5.94
N ASP A 155 -14.53 -17.51 5.90
CA ASP A 155 -14.04 -18.21 7.10
C ASP A 155 -12.78 -17.55 7.68
N ALA A 156 -11.84 -17.11 6.82
CA ALA A 156 -10.67 -16.35 7.26
C ALA A 156 -11.04 -15.02 7.93
N VAL A 157 -12.04 -14.31 7.39
CA VAL A 157 -12.52 -13.05 8.00
C VAL A 157 -13.27 -13.30 9.31
N GLN A 158 -14.01 -14.41 9.42
CA GLN A 158 -14.65 -14.78 10.68
C GLN A 158 -13.62 -15.10 11.77
N ALA A 159 -12.57 -15.85 11.46
CA ALA A 159 -11.50 -16.12 12.42
C ALA A 159 -10.72 -14.86 12.79
N PHE A 160 -10.40 -14.01 11.80
CA PHE A 160 -9.83 -12.68 12.02
C PHE A 160 -10.69 -11.84 12.97
N ALA A 161 -12.01 -11.77 12.73
CA ALA A 161 -12.91 -10.97 13.56
C ALA A 161 -12.99 -11.50 15.00
N ARG A 162 -12.94 -12.82 15.18
CA ARG A 162 -12.84 -13.45 16.50
C ARG A 162 -11.56 -13.03 17.23
N VAL A 163 -10.40 -13.20 16.59
CA VAL A 163 -9.09 -12.86 17.19
C VAL A 163 -8.99 -11.37 17.57
N GLU A 164 -9.52 -10.48 16.73
CA GLU A 164 -9.31 -9.03 16.90
C GLU A 164 -10.38 -8.31 17.73
N PHE A 165 -11.60 -8.84 17.80
CA PHE A 165 -12.75 -8.09 18.36
C PHE A 165 -13.60 -8.87 19.38
N GLU A 166 -13.55 -10.20 19.41
CA GLU A 166 -14.38 -11.00 20.31
C GLU A 166 -14.09 -10.70 21.78
N GLY A 167 -15.15 -10.56 22.58
CA GLY A 167 -15.07 -10.17 23.99
C GLY A 167 -14.65 -8.71 24.24
N GLN A 168 -14.57 -7.88 23.19
CA GLN A 168 -14.28 -6.45 23.33
C GLN A 168 -15.29 -5.56 22.59
N PHE A 169 -15.62 -5.91 21.35
CA PHE A 169 -16.52 -5.13 20.51
C PHE A 169 -17.52 -6.03 19.80
N ALA A 170 -18.80 -5.64 19.80
CA ALA A 170 -19.79 -6.27 18.93
C ALA A 170 -19.46 -6.00 17.45
N TYR A 171 -19.68 -7.00 16.59
CA TYR A 171 -19.43 -6.87 15.17
C TYR A 171 -20.42 -7.65 14.30
N MET A 172 -20.52 -7.27 13.03
CA MET A 172 -21.38 -7.86 12.01
C MET A 172 -20.59 -8.12 10.73
N VAL A 173 -20.72 -9.32 10.16
CA VAL A 173 -19.97 -9.80 8.99
C VAL A 173 -20.91 -10.14 7.84
N ALA A 174 -20.64 -9.66 6.63
CA ALA A 174 -21.39 -10.01 5.43
C ALA A 174 -20.46 -10.25 4.24
N LEU A 175 -20.62 -11.38 3.55
CA LEU A 175 -19.86 -11.73 2.35
C LEU A 175 -20.55 -11.21 1.08
N HIS A 176 -19.83 -10.47 0.24
CA HIS A 176 -20.28 -10.01 -1.08
C HIS A 176 -19.49 -10.75 -2.17
N THR A 177 -20.22 -11.42 -3.07
CA THR A 177 -19.68 -12.15 -4.23
C THR A 177 -20.19 -11.60 -5.57
N ASP A 178 -20.90 -10.48 -5.54
CA ASP A 178 -21.58 -9.85 -6.67
C ASP A 178 -20.67 -8.86 -7.45
N THR A 179 -19.37 -8.92 -7.24
CA THR A 179 -18.36 -8.11 -7.94
C THR A 179 -17.20 -9.00 -8.38
N ASP A 180 -16.34 -8.50 -9.28
CA ASP A 180 -15.16 -9.23 -9.79
C ASP A 180 -14.21 -9.73 -8.69
N HIS A 181 -14.30 -9.18 -7.48
CA HIS A 181 -13.47 -9.53 -6.34
C HIS A 181 -14.35 -9.81 -5.11
N PRO A 182 -14.44 -11.08 -4.64
CA PRO A 182 -15.16 -11.39 -3.41
C PRO A 182 -14.56 -10.61 -2.25
N HIS A 183 -15.42 -9.99 -1.45
CA HIS A 183 -15.03 -9.16 -0.34
C HIS A 183 -16.01 -9.28 0.81
N VAL A 184 -15.52 -9.06 2.03
CA VAL A 184 -16.30 -9.16 3.24
C VAL A 184 -16.44 -7.77 3.86
N HIS A 185 -17.66 -7.38 4.13
CA HIS A 185 -18.00 -6.24 4.97
C HIS A 185 -17.96 -6.66 6.43
N LEU A 186 -17.18 -5.95 7.23
CA LEU A 186 -17.12 -6.13 8.68
C LEU A 186 -17.43 -4.78 9.34
N THR A 187 -18.49 -4.73 10.12
CA THR A 187 -18.93 -3.53 10.84
C THR A 187 -18.74 -3.76 12.33
N VAL A 188 -17.98 -2.88 12.98
CA VAL A 188 -17.61 -3.00 14.40
C VAL A 188 -18.26 -1.86 15.17
N ALA A 189 -18.93 -2.17 16.28
CA ALA A 189 -19.46 -1.18 17.21
C ALA A 189 -18.31 -0.34 17.77
N THR A 190 -18.47 0.98 17.85
CA THR A 190 -17.39 1.79 18.42
C THR A 190 -17.37 1.83 19.93
N GLN A 191 -18.49 1.51 20.56
CA GLN A 191 -18.59 1.34 21.99
C GLN A 191 -18.29 -0.13 22.32
N GLY A 192 -17.24 -0.37 23.08
CA GLY A 192 -16.86 -1.70 23.56
C GLY A 192 -17.57 -2.07 24.85
N GLU A 193 -17.56 -3.36 25.19
CA GLU A 193 -18.20 -3.95 26.37
C GLU A 193 -17.61 -3.41 27.70
N ASP A 194 -16.32 -3.10 27.70
CA ASP A 194 -15.58 -2.57 28.85
C ASP A 194 -15.63 -1.03 28.95
N GLY A 195 -16.49 -0.38 28.17
CA GLY A 195 -16.57 1.07 28.07
C GLY A 195 -15.49 1.70 27.18
N THR A 196 -14.54 0.93 26.65
CA THR A 196 -13.53 1.45 25.73
C THR A 196 -14.10 1.79 24.37
N ARG A 197 -13.39 2.63 23.62
CA ARG A 197 -13.84 3.11 22.32
C ARG A 197 -12.94 2.63 21.20
N PHE A 198 -13.55 2.01 20.19
CA PHE A 198 -12.90 1.62 18.95
C PHE A 198 -12.40 2.85 18.18
N ASN A 199 -11.10 2.96 17.98
CA ASN A 199 -10.49 4.10 17.29
C ASN A 199 -9.21 3.72 16.54
N PRO A 200 -9.32 2.92 15.47
CA PRO A 200 -8.16 2.40 14.78
C PRO A 200 -7.28 3.49 14.17
N ARG A 201 -5.98 3.23 14.24
CA ARG A 201 -4.89 4.03 13.69
C ARG A 201 -4.21 3.28 12.55
N LYS A 202 -3.23 3.95 11.92
CA LYS A 202 -2.49 3.39 10.78
C LYS A 202 -1.75 2.10 11.13
N ALA A 203 -1.26 1.98 12.36
CA ALA A 203 -0.57 0.78 12.85
C ALA A 203 -1.55 -0.39 12.96
N ASP A 204 -2.73 -0.16 13.57
CA ASP A 204 -3.78 -1.16 13.71
C ASP A 204 -4.24 -1.68 12.33
N LEU A 205 -4.41 -0.79 11.34
CA LEU A 205 -4.74 -1.22 9.98
C LEU A 205 -3.65 -2.09 9.32
N HIS A 206 -2.39 -1.95 9.72
CA HIS A 206 -1.33 -2.82 9.20
C HIS A 206 -1.35 -4.16 9.91
N HIS A 207 -1.43 -4.15 11.24
CA HIS A 207 -1.61 -5.34 12.06
C HIS A 207 -2.80 -6.19 11.55
N TRP A 208 -3.95 -5.58 11.30
CA TRP A 208 -5.11 -6.30 10.77
C TRP A 208 -4.90 -6.90 9.39
N ARG A 209 -4.08 -6.28 8.53
CA ARG A 209 -3.71 -6.90 7.26
C ARG A 209 -2.80 -8.12 7.50
N GLU A 210 -1.86 -8.03 8.43
CA GLU A 210 -0.99 -9.16 8.78
C GLU A 210 -1.78 -10.31 9.41
N SER A 211 -2.72 -10.00 10.32
CA SER A 211 -3.65 -10.94 10.96
C SER A 211 -4.56 -11.61 9.92
N PHE A 212 -5.20 -10.85 9.03
CA PHE A 212 -6.00 -11.43 7.95
C PHE A 212 -5.17 -12.29 6.97
N ALA A 213 -3.96 -11.86 6.62
CA ALA A 213 -3.06 -12.67 5.81
C ALA A 213 -2.62 -13.96 6.53
N HIS A 214 -2.46 -13.93 7.85
CA HIS A 214 -2.18 -15.12 8.66
C HIS A 214 -3.35 -16.09 8.62
N GLU A 215 -4.58 -15.63 8.87
CA GLU A 215 -5.77 -16.47 8.83
C GLU A 215 -5.99 -17.14 7.46
N LEU A 216 -5.66 -16.45 6.36
CA LEU A 216 -5.68 -17.04 5.03
C LEU A 216 -4.62 -18.15 4.87
N ARG A 217 -3.42 -17.95 5.42
CA ARG A 217 -2.35 -18.96 5.35
C ARG A 217 -2.65 -20.20 6.17
N GLU A 218 -3.29 -20.06 7.34
CA GLU A 218 -3.78 -21.20 8.12
C GLU A 218 -4.80 -22.05 7.34
N ARG A 219 -5.42 -21.48 6.31
CA ARG A 219 -6.35 -22.15 5.38
C ARG A 219 -5.70 -22.56 4.05
N GLY A 220 -4.37 -22.54 3.98
CA GLY A 220 -3.62 -22.94 2.79
C GLY A 220 -3.61 -21.91 1.66
N VAL A 221 -4.12 -20.69 1.87
CA VAL A 221 -4.11 -19.62 0.87
C VAL A 221 -2.84 -18.79 1.01
N ALA A 222 -2.01 -18.75 -0.04
CA ALA A 222 -0.86 -17.86 -0.08
C ALA A 222 -1.32 -16.40 0.00
N ALA A 223 -0.95 -15.72 1.09
CA ALA A 223 -1.34 -14.34 1.34
C ALA A 223 -0.24 -13.60 2.11
N GLU A 224 -0.05 -12.32 1.78
CA GLU A 224 0.90 -11.45 2.46
C GLU A 224 0.35 -10.02 2.62
N ALA A 225 0.92 -9.26 3.56
CA ALA A 225 0.49 -7.91 3.92
C ALA A 225 1.66 -6.94 3.93
N THR A 226 2.29 -6.72 2.78
CA THR A 226 3.50 -5.91 2.67
C THR A 226 3.20 -4.50 2.13
N PRO A 227 3.69 -3.43 2.79
CA PRO A 227 3.49 -2.07 2.27
C PRO A 227 4.09 -1.91 0.88
N ARG A 228 3.39 -1.17 0.02
CA ARG A 228 3.78 -0.91 -1.39
C ARG A 228 5.25 -0.54 -1.60
N ARG A 229 5.82 0.27 -0.70
CA ARG A 229 7.23 0.69 -0.79
C ARG A 229 8.20 -0.48 -0.63
N ALA A 230 7.89 -1.48 0.18
CA ALA A 230 8.73 -2.66 0.38
C ALA A 230 8.74 -3.56 -0.88
N ARG A 231 7.84 -3.30 -1.83
CA ARG A 231 7.80 -3.92 -3.17
C ARG A 231 8.28 -2.97 -4.28
N GLY A 232 8.95 -1.87 -3.95
CA GLY A 232 9.46 -0.89 -4.93
C GLY A 232 8.43 0.11 -5.46
N HIS A 233 7.15 -0.01 -5.11
CA HIS A 233 6.12 0.91 -5.60
C HIS A 233 6.10 2.22 -4.80
N VAL A 234 6.70 3.27 -5.37
CA VAL A 234 6.74 4.62 -4.80
C VAL A 234 5.52 5.47 -5.17
N GLN A 235 4.96 5.23 -6.35
CA GLN A 235 3.89 6.06 -6.89
C GLN A 235 2.57 5.81 -6.15
N LYS A 236 1.98 6.89 -5.62
CA LYS A 236 0.66 6.83 -5.01
C LYS A 236 -0.40 6.67 -6.10
N ARG A 237 -1.43 5.86 -5.81
CA ARG A 237 -2.60 5.75 -6.69
C ARG A 237 -3.37 7.08 -6.67
N ILE A 238 -3.93 7.48 -7.81
CA ILE A 238 -4.89 8.58 -7.88
C ILE A 238 -6.09 8.25 -6.99
N ARG A 239 -6.47 9.19 -6.13
CA ARG A 239 -7.60 9.02 -5.20
C ARG A 239 -8.89 8.78 -5.99
N SER A 240 -9.78 7.95 -5.45
CA SER A 240 -11.04 7.64 -6.16
C SER A 240 -11.90 8.87 -6.38
N SER A 241 -11.95 9.79 -5.42
CA SER A 241 -12.64 11.06 -5.58
C SER A 241 -12.12 11.87 -6.76
N ALA A 242 -10.80 11.90 -6.95
CA ALA A 242 -10.18 12.61 -8.07
C ALA A 242 -10.50 11.93 -9.40
N ARG A 243 -10.42 10.59 -9.49
CA ARG A 243 -10.86 9.84 -10.69
C ARG A 243 -12.35 10.00 -10.99
N HIS A 244 -13.21 9.97 -9.98
CA HIS A 244 -14.65 10.14 -10.17
C HIS A 244 -15.01 11.60 -10.50
N LEU A 245 -14.17 12.56 -10.12
CA LEU A 245 -14.32 13.95 -10.54
C LEU A 245 -13.93 14.11 -12.01
N ASP A 246 -12.75 13.60 -12.37
CA ASP A 246 -12.22 13.54 -13.74
C ASP A 246 -13.25 12.92 -14.72
N ALA A 247 -13.72 11.71 -14.41
CA ALA A 247 -14.74 11.03 -15.21
C ALA A 247 -16.08 11.78 -15.30
N ARG A 248 -16.46 12.53 -14.25
CA ARG A 248 -17.68 13.37 -14.28
C ARG A 248 -17.48 14.62 -15.13
N THR A 249 -16.29 15.23 -15.08
CA THR A 249 -15.98 16.42 -15.88
C THR A 249 -15.84 16.09 -17.37
N ASP A 250 -15.29 14.92 -17.69
CA ASP A 250 -15.18 14.44 -19.07
C ASP A 250 -16.55 14.12 -19.70
N GLY A 251 -17.47 13.54 -18.92
CA GLY A 251 -18.81 13.15 -19.39
C GLY A 251 -19.81 14.30 -19.54
N LEU A 252 -19.51 15.50 -19.02
CA LEU A 252 -20.45 16.64 -19.00
C LEU A 252 -20.20 17.68 -20.09
N GLY A 253 -19.31 17.41 -21.07
CA GLY A 253 -19.00 18.37 -22.13
C GLY A 253 -18.57 19.72 -21.55
N ALA A 254 -17.86 19.71 -20.42
CA ALA A 254 -17.41 20.91 -19.76
C ALA A 254 -16.44 21.61 -20.73
N GLY A 255 -16.89 22.73 -21.30
CA GLY A 255 -16.15 23.50 -22.29
C GLY A 255 -14.68 23.73 -21.93
N GLU A 256 -13.88 23.86 -22.98
CA GLU A 256 -12.42 24.02 -22.96
C GLU A 256 -11.92 24.69 -21.65
N GLY A 257 -11.29 23.89 -20.78
CA GLY A 257 -10.51 24.39 -19.64
C GLY A 257 -11.09 24.26 -18.23
N LYS A 258 -12.26 23.62 -18.00
CA LYS A 258 -12.82 23.49 -16.62
C LYS A 258 -12.72 22.09 -15.97
N GLY A 259 -12.21 21.07 -16.66
CA GLY A 259 -11.99 19.73 -16.11
C GLY A 259 -10.66 19.59 -15.36
N LEU A 260 -10.64 18.85 -14.25
CA LEU A 260 -9.39 18.48 -13.57
C LEU A 260 -8.73 17.32 -14.32
N ASP A 261 -8.01 17.62 -15.40
CA ASP A 261 -7.22 16.61 -16.09
C ASP A 261 -5.92 16.32 -15.33
N ILE A 262 -5.91 15.20 -14.60
CA ILE A 262 -4.77 14.76 -13.77
C ILE A 262 -3.57 14.36 -14.65
N HIS A 263 -3.82 13.87 -15.87
CA HIS A 263 -2.79 13.48 -16.82
C HIS A 263 -2.08 14.73 -17.36
N ARG A 264 -2.84 15.72 -17.85
CA ARG A 264 -2.31 17.02 -18.30
C ARG A 264 -1.50 17.71 -17.21
N LEU A 265 -2.01 17.77 -15.97
CA LEU A 265 -1.27 18.35 -14.84
C LEU A 265 0.03 17.60 -14.51
N THR A 266 0.08 16.29 -14.76
CA THR A 266 1.31 15.51 -14.58
C THR A 266 2.31 15.80 -15.69
N GLU A 267 1.83 15.94 -16.93
CA GLU A 267 2.61 16.28 -18.12
C GLU A 267 3.24 17.67 -17.99
N GLU A 268 2.46 18.72 -17.72
CA GLU A 268 2.95 20.10 -17.58
C GLU A 268 4.04 20.20 -16.50
N ARG A 269 3.85 19.51 -15.38
CA ARG A 269 4.83 19.47 -14.28
C ARG A 269 6.09 18.70 -14.67
N ALA A 270 5.97 17.71 -15.55
CA ALA A 270 7.10 16.94 -16.06
C ALA A 270 7.89 17.76 -17.08
N GLU A 271 7.23 18.45 -17.99
CA GLU A 271 7.83 19.38 -18.96
C GLU A 271 8.55 20.53 -18.25
N THR A 272 7.89 21.18 -17.29
CA THR A 272 8.50 22.24 -16.48
C THR A 272 9.79 21.75 -15.81
N PHE A 273 9.80 20.51 -15.31
CA PHE A 273 10.99 19.92 -14.70
C PHE A 273 12.06 19.59 -15.75
N ALA A 274 11.68 19.01 -16.89
CA ALA A 274 12.60 18.60 -17.95
C ALA A 274 13.30 19.80 -18.61
N ASN A 275 12.57 20.90 -18.80
CA ASN A 275 13.06 22.10 -19.48
C ASN A 275 13.75 23.10 -18.53
N SER A 276 13.75 22.85 -17.21
CA SER A 276 14.40 23.72 -16.24
C SER A 276 15.91 23.50 -16.21
N ALA A 277 16.69 24.58 -16.22
CA ALA A 277 18.13 24.53 -16.02
C ALA A 277 18.51 24.11 -14.57
N GLU A 278 17.66 24.44 -13.59
CA GLU A 278 17.85 24.11 -12.18
C GLU A 278 16.58 23.43 -11.61
N PRO A 279 16.34 22.16 -11.94
CA PRO A 279 15.10 21.50 -11.59
C PRO A 279 15.02 21.17 -10.10
N GLU A 280 14.11 21.82 -9.38
CA GLU A 280 13.90 21.58 -7.95
C GLU A 280 13.32 20.18 -7.67
N ARG A 281 14.07 19.40 -6.88
CA ARG A 281 13.57 18.14 -6.32
C ARG A 281 12.80 18.41 -5.03
N ARG A 282 11.52 18.05 -5.02
CA ARG A 282 10.67 18.18 -3.82
C ARG A 282 11.24 17.32 -2.70
N ALA A 283 11.12 17.79 -1.46
CA ALA A 283 11.51 17.01 -0.28
C ALA A 283 10.86 15.60 -0.26
N GLU A 284 9.63 15.47 -0.77
CA GLU A 284 8.96 14.17 -0.92
C GLU A 284 9.66 13.22 -1.90
N ASP A 285 10.17 13.75 -3.02
CA ASP A 285 10.90 12.98 -4.04
C ASP A 285 12.24 12.49 -3.46
N VAL A 286 12.97 13.37 -2.77
CA VAL A 286 14.23 13.03 -2.09
C VAL A 286 13.99 11.97 -1.00
N ALA A 287 12.98 12.16 -0.16
CA ALA A 287 12.65 11.20 0.89
C ALA A 287 12.18 9.86 0.33
N ALA A 288 11.49 9.85 -0.82
CA ALA A 288 11.09 8.61 -1.48
C ALA A 288 12.29 7.84 -2.04
N LEU A 289 13.25 8.53 -2.66
CA LEU A 289 14.50 7.95 -3.14
C LEU A 289 15.33 7.39 -1.98
N GLY A 290 15.49 8.15 -0.89
CA GLY A 290 16.21 7.70 0.31
C GLY A 290 15.61 6.42 0.90
N ARG A 291 14.28 6.37 1.05
CA ARG A 291 13.58 5.16 1.52
C ARG A 291 13.76 3.97 0.58
N GLN A 292 13.73 4.18 -0.73
CA GLN A 292 13.93 3.10 -1.68
C GLN A 292 15.37 2.61 -1.70
N LYS A 293 16.35 3.51 -1.56
CA LYS A 293 17.75 3.14 -1.39
C LYS A 293 17.94 2.24 -0.17
N PHE A 294 17.36 2.63 0.97
CA PHE A 294 17.36 1.82 2.19
C PHE A 294 16.74 0.43 1.95
N ILE A 295 15.49 0.38 1.45
CA ILE A 295 14.78 -0.88 1.21
C ILE A 295 15.55 -1.82 0.28
N ARG A 296 16.06 -1.30 -0.85
CA ARG A 296 16.86 -2.08 -1.80
C ARG A 296 18.15 -2.59 -1.18
N ALA A 297 18.83 -1.77 -0.35
CA ALA A 297 20.03 -2.17 0.36
C ALA A 297 19.75 -3.28 1.39
N THR A 298 18.63 -3.19 2.11
CA THR A 298 18.20 -4.21 3.07
C THR A 298 17.96 -5.57 2.39
N TYR A 299 17.26 -5.60 1.24
CA TYR A 299 17.09 -6.85 0.49
C TYR A 299 18.43 -7.39 -0.04
N ALA A 300 19.32 -6.52 -0.52
CA ALA A 300 20.65 -6.94 -0.97
C ALA A 300 21.48 -7.55 0.18
N GLN A 301 21.41 -6.98 1.39
CA GLN A 301 22.03 -7.55 2.58
C GLN A 301 21.44 -8.91 2.94
N ALA A 302 20.11 -9.07 2.87
CA ALA A 302 19.46 -10.35 3.10
C ALA A 302 19.88 -11.41 2.08
N ALA A 303 19.97 -11.05 0.79
CA ALA A 303 20.46 -11.95 -0.25
C ALA A 303 21.92 -12.37 -0.01
N ALA A 304 22.79 -11.43 0.35
CA ALA A 304 24.19 -11.73 0.67
C ALA A 304 24.33 -12.64 1.89
N ALA A 305 23.53 -12.40 2.93
CA ALA A 305 23.55 -13.21 4.14
C ALA A 305 23.05 -14.64 3.88
N LEU A 306 21.97 -14.80 3.10
CA LEU A 306 21.49 -16.11 2.65
C LEU A 306 22.54 -16.85 1.82
N ALA A 307 23.17 -16.17 0.86
CA ALA A 307 24.20 -16.78 0.02
C ALA A 307 25.44 -17.24 0.83
N ALA A 308 25.80 -16.51 1.88
CA ALA A 308 26.94 -16.85 2.74
C ALA A 308 26.75 -18.15 3.53
N THR A 309 25.52 -18.65 3.68
CA THR A 309 25.26 -19.93 4.36
C THR A 309 25.76 -21.13 3.57
N GLY A 310 25.88 -21.02 2.25
CA GLY A 310 26.23 -22.11 1.34
C GLY A 310 25.17 -23.20 1.18
N LYS A 311 24.00 -23.08 1.83
CA LYS A 311 22.90 -24.06 1.69
C LYS A 311 22.19 -23.87 0.35
N GLU A 312 21.84 -24.97 -0.31
CA GLU A 312 21.19 -24.94 -1.63
C GLU A 312 19.88 -24.12 -1.63
N GLU A 313 19.02 -24.34 -0.63
CA GLU A 313 17.76 -23.59 -0.52
C GLU A 313 17.96 -22.09 -0.29
N ASP A 314 18.96 -21.71 0.51
CA ASP A 314 19.24 -20.31 0.81
C ASP A 314 19.93 -19.60 -0.36
N LEU A 315 20.74 -20.33 -1.14
CA LEU A 315 21.26 -19.85 -2.42
C LEU A 315 20.13 -19.59 -3.42
N ALA A 316 19.16 -20.49 -3.52
CA ALA A 316 17.98 -20.30 -4.36
C ALA A 316 17.17 -19.07 -3.90
N LEU A 317 16.91 -18.93 -2.60
CA LEU A 317 16.21 -17.77 -2.06
C LEU A 317 17.00 -16.46 -2.27
N ALA A 318 18.33 -16.47 -2.16
CA ALA A 318 19.17 -15.32 -2.45
C ALA A 318 19.05 -14.86 -3.93
N GLN A 319 18.96 -15.81 -4.86
CA GLN A 319 18.74 -15.54 -6.29
C GLN A 319 17.34 -14.94 -6.53
N ASP A 320 16.31 -15.48 -5.87
CA ASP A 320 14.95 -14.92 -5.92
C ASP A 320 14.91 -13.48 -5.41
N VAL A 321 15.57 -13.20 -4.27
CA VAL A 321 15.67 -11.84 -3.70
C VAL A 321 16.39 -10.89 -4.66
N THR A 322 17.50 -11.33 -5.26
CA THR A 322 18.26 -10.53 -6.22
C THR A 322 17.41 -10.19 -7.45
N SER A 323 16.71 -11.19 -8.00
CA SER A 323 15.81 -11.02 -9.14
C SER A 323 14.63 -10.10 -8.81
N PHE A 324 14.07 -10.24 -7.60
CA PHE A 324 13.01 -9.38 -7.10
C PHE A 324 13.45 -7.90 -7.01
N VAL A 325 14.63 -7.62 -6.46
CA VAL A 325 15.18 -6.25 -6.38
C VAL A 325 15.46 -5.67 -7.77
N ALA A 326 15.98 -6.49 -8.69
CA ALA A 326 16.22 -6.09 -10.08
C ALA A 326 14.91 -5.73 -10.81
N ALA A 327 13.83 -6.47 -10.57
CA ALA A 327 12.51 -6.24 -11.16
C ALA A 327 11.73 -5.09 -10.52
N MET A 328 12.19 -4.51 -9.39
CA MET A 328 11.48 -3.40 -8.75
C MET A 328 11.42 -2.16 -9.66
N PRO A 329 10.26 -1.48 -9.75
CA PRO A 329 10.12 -0.26 -10.53
C PRO A 329 11.10 0.85 -10.11
N PRO A 330 11.38 1.81 -11.01
CA PRO A 330 12.14 3.00 -10.68
C PRO A 330 11.53 3.75 -9.48
N ALA A 331 12.39 4.17 -8.55
CA ALA A 331 12.02 4.83 -7.30
C ALA A 331 11.64 6.32 -7.46
N VAL A 332 10.97 6.67 -8.56
CA VAL A 332 10.68 8.06 -8.94
C VAL A 332 9.19 8.34 -8.92
N SER A 333 8.82 9.60 -8.62
CA SER A 333 7.45 10.06 -8.74
C SER A 333 7.00 10.08 -10.22
N ARG A 334 5.69 10.10 -10.47
CA ARG A 334 5.14 10.12 -11.83
C ARG A 334 5.68 11.28 -12.66
N ARG A 335 5.74 12.48 -12.05
CA ARG A 335 6.35 13.68 -12.63
C ARG A 335 7.78 13.43 -13.07
N LEU A 336 8.61 12.85 -12.20
CA LEU A 336 10.03 12.60 -12.49
C LEU A 336 10.25 11.47 -13.49
N ALA A 337 9.40 10.43 -13.45
CA ALA A 337 9.41 9.38 -14.46
C ALA A 337 9.13 9.95 -15.85
N ARG A 338 8.07 10.76 -15.97
CA ARG A 338 7.70 11.41 -17.22
C ARG A 338 8.73 12.44 -17.67
N ALA A 339 9.27 13.24 -16.75
CA ALA A 339 10.33 14.19 -17.09
C ALA A 339 11.57 13.50 -17.65
N ARG A 340 11.94 12.33 -17.09
CA ARG A 340 13.03 11.51 -17.63
C ARG A 340 12.75 11.04 -19.05
N GLU A 341 11.53 10.60 -19.35
CA GLU A 341 11.13 10.21 -20.71
C GLU A 341 11.26 11.39 -21.69
N ILE A 342 10.78 12.58 -21.31
CA ILE A 342 10.89 13.81 -22.10
C ILE A 342 12.37 14.15 -22.37
N MET A 343 13.22 14.16 -21.34
CA MET A 343 14.65 14.46 -21.47
C MET A 343 15.38 13.42 -22.35
N MET A 344 15.00 12.14 -22.26
CA MET A 344 15.54 11.08 -23.11
C MET A 344 15.16 11.27 -24.58
N ALA A 345 13.90 11.60 -24.85
CA ALA A 345 13.41 11.87 -26.20
C ALA A 345 14.10 13.12 -26.81
N GLN A 346 14.23 14.20 -26.04
CA GLN A 346 14.94 15.42 -26.47
C GLN A 346 16.42 15.14 -26.78
N ARG A 347 17.10 14.33 -25.95
CA ARG A 347 18.49 13.94 -26.20
C ARG A 347 18.63 13.09 -27.46
N ALA A 348 17.70 12.17 -27.72
CA ALA A 348 17.69 11.36 -28.93
C ALA A 348 17.46 12.23 -30.18
N ALA A 349 16.52 13.19 -30.12
CA ALA A 349 16.26 14.14 -31.20
C ALA A 349 17.49 15.03 -31.50
N GLY A 350 18.15 15.56 -30.47
CA GLY A 350 19.36 16.38 -30.62
C GLY A 350 20.62 15.62 -31.06
N GLN A 351 20.61 14.27 -30.99
CA GLN A 351 21.68 13.43 -31.56
C GLN A 351 21.43 13.09 -33.04
N GLY A 352 20.18 13.14 -33.52
CA GLY A 352 19.84 12.93 -34.93
C GLY A 352 20.23 14.10 -35.84
N GLU A 353 20.36 15.31 -35.30
CA GLU A 353 20.74 16.51 -36.07
C GLU A 353 22.27 16.73 -36.19
N ARG A 354 23.10 15.91 -35.53
CA ARG A 354 24.57 15.97 -35.65
C ARG A 354 25.08 14.85 -36.57
N THR A 355 24.79 14.93 -37.86
CA THR A 355 25.58 14.21 -38.87
C THR A 355 27.00 14.81 -38.92
N PRO A 356 28.07 14.00 -38.92
CA PRO A 356 29.41 14.52 -39.11
C PRO A 356 29.58 14.89 -40.59
N GLU A 357 29.82 16.17 -40.89
CA GLU A 357 30.46 16.55 -42.15
C GLU A 357 31.85 15.91 -42.18
N MET A 358 31.94 14.71 -42.76
CA MET A 358 33.21 14.14 -43.16
C MET A 358 33.74 14.93 -44.34
N GLY A 359 34.74 15.77 -44.07
CA GLY A 359 35.59 16.33 -45.10
C GLY A 359 36.23 15.21 -45.91
N SER A 360 35.97 15.19 -47.21
CA SER A 360 36.75 14.42 -48.18
C SER A 360 37.71 15.38 -48.89
N LYS A 361 39.01 15.11 -48.74
CA LYS A 361 40.08 15.68 -49.56
C LYS A 361 40.22 14.86 -50.83
N ALA A 362 40.25 15.51 -51.99
CA ALA A 362 41.02 15.12 -53.19
C ALA A 362 41.19 16.40 -54.03
N ALA A 363 42.36 17.05 -53.96
CA ALA A 363 43.47 16.89 -54.89
C ALA A 363 43.15 17.40 -56.31
N ASP A 364 43.51 18.66 -56.58
CA ASP A 364 44.07 19.01 -57.87
C ASP A 364 45.06 20.18 -57.72
N LYS A 365 46.23 20.03 -58.33
CA LYS A 365 47.30 21.03 -58.43
C LYS A 365 47.62 21.16 -59.91
N PRO A 366 47.87 22.38 -60.40
CA PRO A 366 48.92 22.54 -61.40
C PRO A 366 50.00 23.52 -60.94
N ASP A 367 51.22 23.19 -61.37
CA ASP A 367 52.48 23.91 -61.20
C ASP A 367 52.44 25.38 -61.68
N ARG A 368 53.14 26.26 -60.95
CA ARG A 368 54.24 27.09 -61.51
C ARG A 368 54.98 27.94 -60.46
N GLU A 369 56.28 27.63 -60.36
CA GLU A 369 57.50 28.42 -60.05
C GLU A 369 57.61 29.40 -58.85
N PRO A 370 58.78 29.46 -58.19
CA PRO A 370 59.02 30.28 -57.01
C PRO A 370 59.65 31.64 -57.37
N HIS A 371 59.15 32.73 -56.76
CA HIS A 371 59.90 33.98 -56.68
C HIS A 371 60.00 34.49 -55.23
N LYS A 372 61.24 34.81 -54.85
CA LYS A 372 61.82 35.22 -53.56
C LYS A 372 61.06 36.28 -52.74
N PRO A 373 61.34 36.37 -51.42
CA PRO A 373 60.69 37.31 -50.51
C PRO A 373 61.27 38.72 -50.64
N ARG A 374 60.44 39.72 -50.35
CA ARG A 374 60.89 41.06 -49.97
C ARG A 374 60.25 41.43 -48.63
N ASP A 375 61.12 41.60 -47.64
CA ASP A 375 60.87 42.35 -46.42
C ASP A 375 60.33 43.75 -46.71
N ARG A 376 59.42 44.25 -45.86
CA ARG A 376 59.69 45.37 -44.94
C ARG A 376 58.41 45.90 -44.26
N GLU A 377 58.52 46.02 -42.94
CA GLU A 377 58.14 47.18 -42.10
C GLU A 377 56.74 47.80 -42.31
N ARG A 378 55.86 47.69 -41.32
CA ARG A 378 55.79 48.57 -40.13
C ARG A 378 54.75 48.06 -39.14
#